data_AF-D6Y5L0-F1
#
_entry.id   AF-D6Y5L0-F1
#
_cell.length_a   1.000
_cell.length_b   1.000
_cell.length_c   1.000
_cell.angle_alpha   90.00
_cell.angle_beta   90.00
_cell.angle_gamma   90.00
#
_symmetry.space_group_name_H-M   'P 1'
#
loop_
_entity.id
_entity.type
_entity.pdbx_description
1 polymer ?
#
loop_
_entity_poly.entity_id
_entity_poly.type
_entity_poly.pdbx_seq_one_letter_code
_entity_poly.pdbx_strand_id
1 'polypeptide(L)'
;MISGSDATAQRLAWLDALRGIGAMAVVAEHMLPWLMPALRPYWFNLGMYGVLVFFLVSGYIIPASLERKGDVSTFWISRIFRLYPLYLLVIGLVLVMGIWVPVRPHVPRDVTAVAAHLTMLSDVHHMAAVADPMWTLSYEMVFYLLVTALFLRGAHRASGSISIAFGIAAVVLGVVLTGPLLPDRWPALVTCAIFVAGIACLITGRFRTVAGYTLGLMALVLLVFGSYVPWFAAAILSVMFAGTAIYRWEQGTGSLVPVAVSLGLVALAPVQAVQAGWWWVQPRVWTTTIALAAGTFALAMALRGRRLPRVLPWLGLISYSVYLIHQPMLRWLQAALGDLRLLPTEQRAALMAGYLALLLSVSWLTYRYLEAPAQRFGRRLARRRRVAAEPAAA
;
A
#
# COMPACT_ATOMS: atom_id res chain seq x y z
N MET A 1 -33.43 -10.20 -12.15
CA MET A 1 -32.26 -10.16 -13.05
C MET A 1 -31.40 -8.97 -12.67
N ILE A 2 -30.22 -9.21 -12.09
CA ILE A 2 -29.27 -8.14 -11.75
C ILE A 2 -28.61 -7.72 -13.07
N SER A 3 -28.76 -6.46 -13.47
CA SER A 3 -28.12 -5.90 -14.65
C SER A 3 -26.60 -6.13 -14.60
N GLY A 4 -25.92 -6.37 -15.73
CA GLY A 4 -24.48 -6.65 -15.74
C GLY A 4 -23.61 -5.56 -15.10
N SER A 5 -24.12 -4.32 -15.02
CA SER A 5 -23.50 -3.20 -14.30
C SER A 5 -23.59 -3.34 -12.78
N ASP A 6 -24.72 -3.80 -12.23
CA ASP A 6 -24.91 -3.99 -10.79
C ASP A 6 -24.06 -5.15 -10.26
N ALA A 7 -23.92 -6.22 -11.04
CA ALA A 7 -23.07 -7.35 -10.68
C ALA A 7 -21.59 -6.95 -10.64
N THR A 8 -21.14 -6.10 -11.58
CA THR A 8 -19.76 -5.59 -11.61
C THR A 8 -19.50 -4.60 -10.47
N ALA A 9 -20.46 -3.73 -10.16
CA ALA A 9 -20.39 -2.79 -9.05
C ALA A 9 -20.36 -3.52 -7.69
N GLN A 10 -21.16 -4.57 -7.52
CA GLN A 10 -21.13 -5.44 -6.33
C GLN A 10 -19.82 -6.20 -6.21
N ARG A 11 -19.25 -6.69 -7.34
CA ARG A 11 -17.97 -7.41 -7.37
C ARG A 11 -16.78 -6.55 -6.89
N LEU A 12 -16.85 -5.23 -6.97
CA LEU A 12 -15.77 -4.35 -6.46
C LEU A 12 -16.06 -3.81 -5.05
N ALA A 13 -17.33 -3.74 -4.64
CA ALA A 13 -17.74 -3.18 -3.37
C ALA A 13 -17.14 -3.91 -2.15
N TRP A 14 -16.95 -5.24 -2.22
CA TRP A 14 -16.32 -5.99 -1.11
C TRP A 14 -14.83 -5.70 -0.96
N LEU A 15 -14.12 -5.43 -2.05
CA LEU A 15 -12.72 -5.02 -2.00
C LEU A 15 -12.58 -3.61 -1.44
N ASP A 16 -13.48 -2.70 -1.84
CA ASP A 16 -13.54 -1.36 -1.26
C ASP A 16 -13.86 -1.45 0.25
N ALA A 17 -14.81 -2.29 0.66
CA ALA A 17 -15.09 -2.54 2.07
C ALA A 17 -13.85 -3.02 2.84
N LEU A 18 -13.08 -3.96 2.30
CA LEU A 18 -11.81 -4.40 2.90
C LEU A 18 -10.79 -3.27 3.05
N ARG A 19 -10.68 -2.38 2.04
CA ARG A 19 -9.82 -1.18 2.13
C ARG A 19 -10.28 -0.24 3.24
N GLY A 20 -11.59 -0.06 3.38
CA GLY A 20 -12.18 0.75 4.46
C GLY A 20 -11.87 0.18 5.84
N ILE A 21 -12.08 -1.13 6.02
CA ILE A 21 -11.74 -1.85 7.27
C ILE A 21 -10.24 -1.71 7.57
N GLY A 22 -9.37 -1.92 6.59
CA GLY A 22 -7.93 -1.79 6.74
C GLY A 22 -7.50 -0.37 7.13
N ALA A 23 -8.08 0.67 6.51
CA ALA A 23 -7.80 2.06 6.86
C ALA A 23 -8.17 2.35 8.32
N MET A 24 -9.38 1.96 8.73
CA MET A 24 -9.87 2.22 10.08
C MET A 24 -9.09 1.45 11.14
N ALA A 25 -8.63 0.22 10.84
CA ALA A 25 -7.75 -0.52 11.74
C ALA A 25 -6.40 0.20 11.95
N VAL A 26 -5.81 0.76 10.89
CA VAL A 26 -4.56 1.53 10.99
C VAL A 26 -4.78 2.85 11.74
N VAL A 27 -5.90 3.54 11.52
CA VAL A 27 -6.27 4.72 12.30
C VAL A 27 -6.38 4.37 13.78
N ALA A 28 -7.09 3.28 14.10
CA ALA A 28 -7.27 2.83 15.47
C ALA A 28 -5.93 2.47 16.14
N GLU A 29 -5.02 1.78 15.44
CA GLU A 29 -3.70 1.43 15.98
C GLU A 29 -2.89 2.66 16.41
N HIS A 30 -2.97 3.75 15.64
CA HIS A 30 -2.26 4.98 15.98
C HIS A 30 -2.99 5.85 16.99
N MET A 31 -4.32 5.79 17.02
CA MET A 31 -5.18 6.63 17.85
C MET A 31 -5.37 6.07 19.28
N LEU A 32 -5.61 4.77 19.41
CA LEU A 32 -5.93 4.11 20.68
C LEU A 32 -4.85 4.27 21.77
N PRO A 33 -3.54 4.17 21.49
CA PRO A 33 -2.50 4.36 22.51
C PRO A 33 -2.51 5.72 23.23
N TRP A 34 -3.19 6.73 22.66
CA TRP A 34 -3.24 8.08 23.20
C TRP A 34 -4.60 8.42 23.80
N LEU A 35 -5.68 7.97 23.16
CA LEU A 35 -7.04 8.32 23.57
C LEU A 35 -7.69 7.23 24.42
N MET A 36 -7.57 5.95 24.01
CA MET A 36 -8.25 4.83 24.66
C MET A 36 -7.34 3.58 24.75
N PRO A 37 -6.25 3.63 25.55
CA PRO A 37 -5.26 2.54 25.58
C PRO A 37 -5.85 1.19 26.00
N ALA A 38 -6.88 1.22 26.85
CA ALA A 38 -7.61 0.04 27.33
C ALA A 38 -8.36 -0.72 26.22
N LEU A 39 -8.67 -0.06 25.10
CA LEU A 39 -9.36 -0.68 23.96
C LEU A 39 -8.37 -1.26 22.93
N ARG A 40 -7.06 -1.03 23.08
CA ARG A 40 -6.06 -1.54 22.14
C ARG A 40 -5.80 -3.02 22.39
N PRO A 41 -6.00 -3.90 21.40
CA PRO A 41 -5.63 -5.30 21.55
C PRO A 41 -4.10 -5.46 21.52
N TYR A 42 -3.59 -6.36 22.37
CA TYR A 42 -2.16 -6.72 22.41
C TYR A 42 -1.89 -8.17 22.00
N TRP A 43 -2.94 -8.95 21.74
CA TRP A 43 -2.86 -10.35 21.28
C TRP A 43 -2.74 -10.46 19.74
N PHE A 44 -2.90 -9.34 19.03
CA PHE A 44 -2.56 -9.15 17.62
C PHE A 44 -2.21 -7.66 17.40
N ASN A 45 -1.58 -7.31 16.29
CA ASN A 45 -1.30 -5.92 15.95
C ASN A 45 -2.36 -5.37 14.98
N LEU A 46 -3.12 -4.37 15.43
CA LEU A 46 -4.26 -3.84 14.68
C LEU A 46 -3.84 -3.09 13.40
N GLY A 47 -2.70 -2.38 13.44
CA GLY A 47 -2.19 -1.66 12.28
C GLY A 47 -1.65 -2.60 11.20
N MET A 48 -0.84 -3.57 11.61
CA MET A 48 -0.32 -4.61 10.73
C MET A 48 -1.42 -5.47 10.13
N TYR A 49 -2.46 -5.79 10.90
CA TYR A 49 -3.67 -6.40 10.36
C TYR A 49 -4.24 -5.59 9.19
N GLY A 50 -4.44 -4.28 9.37
CA GLY A 50 -4.96 -3.41 8.32
C GLY A 50 -4.03 -3.32 7.11
N VAL A 51 -2.73 -3.23 7.32
CA VAL A 51 -1.70 -3.22 6.27
C VAL A 51 -1.70 -4.52 5.46
N LEU A 52 -1.77 -5.68 6.10
CA LEU A 52 -1.86 -6.98 5.41
C LEU A 52 -3.14 -7.09 4.58
N VAL A 53 -4.28 -6.62 5.09
CA VAL A 53 -5.53 -6.56 4.31
C VAL A 53 -5.37 -5.66 3.09
N PHE A 54 -4.75 -4.48 3.23
CA PHE A 54 -4.45 -3.60 2.09
C PHE A 54 -3.58 -4.28 1.04
N PHE A 55 -2.51 -4.97 1.44
CA PHE A 55 -1.60 -5.62 0.52
C PHE A 55 -2.24 -6.82 -0.20
N LEU A 56 -3.09 -7.60 0.48
CA LEU A 56 -3.90 -8.64 -0.18
C LEU A 56 -4.84 -8.03 -1.23
N VAL A 57 -5.54 -6.94 -0.89
CA VAL A 57 -6.44 -6.25 -1.83
C VAL A 57 -5.68 -5.66 -3.02
N SER A 58 -4.53 -5.02 -2.77
CA SER A 58 -3.66 -4.49 -3.82
C SER A 58 -3.16 -5.60 -4.74
N GLY A 59 -2.67 -6.70 -4.16
CA GLY A 59 -2.29 -7.91 -4.86
C GLY A 59 -3.37 -8.49 -5.77
N TYR A 60 -4.62 -8.48 -5.30
CA TYR A 60 -5.76 -8.96 -6.07
C TYR A 60 -6.15 -7.99 -7.21
N ILE A 61 -6.22 -6.68 -6.95
CA ILE A 61 -6.75 -5.70 -7.91
C ILE A 61 -5.74 -5.28 -8.98
N ILE A 62 -4.46 -5.16 -8.64
CA ILE A 62 -3.47 -4.52 -9.52
C ILE A 62 -3.23 -5.32 -10.79
N PRO A 63 -2.92 -6.63 -10.75
CA PRO A 63 -2.79 -7.48 -11.94
C PRO A 63 -4.09 -7.55 -12.72
N ALA A 64 -5.23 -7.72 -12.04
CA ALA A 64 -6.55 -7.69 -12.65
C ALA A 64 -6.85 -6.36 -13.38
N SER A 65 -6.33 -5.24 -12.88
CA SER A 65 -6.45 -3.94 -13.54
C SER A 65 -5.55 -3.83 -14.76
N LEU A 66 -4.37 -4.46 -14.76
CA LEU A 66 -3.44 -4.43 -15.87
C LEU A 66 -3.92 -5.34 -17.02
N GLU A 67 -4.41 -6.54 -16.69
CA GLU A 67 -5.04 -7.48 -17.63
C GLU A 67 -6.29 -6.89 -18.30
N ARG A 68 -7.23 -6.35 -17.51
CA ARG A 68 -8.46 -5.74 -18.08
C ARG A 68 -8.17 -4.54 -18.98
N LYS A 69 -7.09 -3.81 -18.70
CA LYS A 69 -6.72 -2.63 -19.49
C LYS A 69 -5.91 -3.03 -20.73
N GLY A 70 -5.04 -4.04 -20.65
CA GLY A 70 -4.18 -4.48 -21.75
C GLY A 70 -3.08 -3.50 -22.16
N ASP A 71 -2.97 -2.33 -21.53
CA ASP A 71 -1.99 -1.30 -21.88
C ASP A 71 -1.31 -0.73 -20.62
N VAL A 72 0.01 -0.90 -20.58
CA VAL A 72 0.90 -0.45 -19.51
C VAL A 72 0.88 1.08 -19.37
N SER A 73 0.72 1.81 -20.48
CA SER A 73 0.67 3.28 -20.48
C SER A 73 -0.56 3.78 -19.72
N THR A 74 -1.74 3.25 -20.07
CA THR A 74 -3.01 3.52 -19.39
C THR A 74 -2.97 3.10 -17.92
N PHE A 75 -2.27 2.01 -17.60
CA PHE A 75 -2.06 1.60 -16.23
C PHE A 75 -1.29 2.68 -15.44
N TRP A 76 -0.10 3.08 -15.89
CA TRP A 76 0.73 4.07 -15.18
C TRP A 76 0.08 5.44 -15.08
N ILE A 77 -0.54 5.96 -16.16
CA ILE A 77 -1.30 7.20 -16.12
C ILE A 77 -2.37 7.12 -15.02
N SER A 78 -3.13 6.02 -14.99
CA SER A 78 -4.18 5.83 -13.98
C SER A 78 -3.65 5.74 -12.56
N ARG A 79 -2.42 5.28 -12.33
CA ARG A 79 -1.81 5.18 -11.00
C ARG A 79 -1.22 6.51 -10.54
N ILE A 80 -0.55 7.24 -11.45
CA ILE A 80 -0.01 8.58 -11.16
C ILE A 80 -1.14 9.52 -10.69
N PHE A 81 -2.23 9.60 -11.46
CA PHE A 81 -3.39 10.44 -11.11
C PHE A 81 -4.23 9.93 -9.94
N ARG A 82 -3.96 8.71 -9.45
CA ARG A 82 -4.61 8.15 -8.26
C ARG A 82 -3.81 8.45 -7.00
N LEU A 83 -2.48 8.36 -7.06
CA LEU A 83 -1.61 8.40 -5.89
C LEU A 83 -1.03 9.80 -5.65
N TYR A 84 -0.38 10.39 -6.66
CA TYR A 84 0.40 11.62 -6.49
C TYR A 84 -0.39 12.85 -6.00
N PRO A 85 -1.63 13.13 -6.44
CA PRO A 85 -2.33 14.35 -6.03
C PRO A 85 -2.44 14.49 -4.51
N LEU A 86 -2.96 13.46 -3.83
CA LEU A 86 -3.08 13.47 -2.38
C LEU A 86 -1.72 13.30 -1.70
N TYR A 87 -0.86 12.41 -2.22
CA TYR A 87 0.48 12.19 -1.66
C TYR A 87 1.27 13.50 -1.56
N LEU A 88 1.30 14.30 -2.65
CA LEU A 88 1.99 15.59 -2.68
C LEU A 88 1.31 16.64 -1.80
N LEU A 89 -0.03 16.67 -1.74
CA LEU A 89 -0.75 17.55 -0.81
C LEU A 89 -0.34 17.26 0.64
N VAL A 90 -0.33 15.99 1.04
CA VAL A 90 0.04 15.58 2.41
C VAL A 90 1.51 15.90 2.70
N ILE A 91 2.43 15.69 1.74
CA ILE A 91 3.82 16.16 1.89
C ILE A 91 3.85 17.66 2.16
N GLY A 92 3.19 18.47 1.32
CA GLY A 92 3.15 19.93 1.48
C GLY A 92 2.60 20.35 2.84
N LEU A 93 1.48 19.76 3.27
CA LEU A 93 0.87 20.02 4.58
C LEU A 93 1.82 19.66 5.73
N VAL A 94 2.48 18.51 5.67
CA VAL A 94 3.43 18.09 6.70
C VAL A 94 4.66 18.99 6.74
N LEU A 95 5.17 19.46 5.59
CA LEU A 95 6.28 20.41 5.54
C LEU A 95 5.89 21.76 6.15
N VAL A 96 4.70 22.26 5.86
CA VAL A 96 4.15 23.50 6.44
C VAL A 96 3.91 23.34 7.93
N MET A 97 3.27 22.26 8.38
CA MET A 97 3.09 21.96 9.80
C MET A 97 4.44 21.89 10.53
N GLY A 98 5.46 21.31 9.89
CA GLY A 98 6.82 21.19 10.39
C GLY A 98 7.51 22.51 10.75
N ILE A 99 6.96 23.66 10.35
CA ILE A 99 7.44 24.99 10.75
C ILE A 99 7.16 25.25 12.25
N TRP A 100 6.03 24.76 12.76
CA TRP A 100 5.60 24.96 14.16
C TRP A 100 5.64 23.67 14.97
N VAL A 101 5.29 22.55 14.33
CA VAL A 101 5.12 21.23 14.96
C VAL A 101 5.84 20.19 14.10
N PRO A 102 7.00 19.67 14.54
CA PRO A 102 7.67 18.62 13.80
C PRO A 102 6.84 17.33 13.83
N VAL A 103 6.13 17.03 12.73
CA VAL A 103 5.30 15.81 12.58
C VAL A 103 6.13 14.53 12.74
N ARG A 104 7.35 14.54 12.20
CA ARG A 104 8.40 13.55 12.45
C ARG A 104 9.75 14.23 12.61
N PRO A 105 10.45 14.04 13.74
CA PRO A 105 11.78 14.58 13.93
C PRO A 105 12.80 13.82 13.07
N HIS A 106 13.89 14.48 12.67
CA HIS A 106 15.03 13.89 11.95
C HIS A 106 14.74 13.29 10.55
N VAL A 107 13.69 13.73 9.86
CA VAL A 107 13.47 13.37 8.45
C VAL A 107 14.46 14.13 7.56
N PRO A 108 15.26 13.44 6.72
CA PRO A 108 16.21 14.10 5.82
C PRO A 108 15.51 15.08 4.86
N ARG A 109 16.13 16.24 4.63
CA ARG A 109 15.60 17.33 3.77
C ARG A 109 16.52 17.68 2.58
N ASP A 110 17.50 16.83 2.32
CA ASP A 110 18.42 16.98 1.20
C ASP A 110 17.82 16.51 -0.14
N VAL A 111 18.57 16.70 -1.23
CA VAL A 111 18.14 16.32 -2.59
C VAL A 111 17.90 14.82 -2.76
N THR A 112 18.58 13.96 -1.99
CA THR A 112 18.37 12.51 -2.04
C THR A 112 17.03 12.13 -1.42
N ALA A 113 16.62 12.83 -0.35
CA ALA A 113 15.31 12.67 0.27
C ALA A 113 14.18 13.11 -0.67
N VAL A 114 14.37 14.22 -1.39
CA VAL A 114 13.42 14.68 -2.42
C VAL A 114 13.27 13.64 -3.52
N ALA A 115 14.38 13.09 -4.03
CA ALA A 115 14.38 12.06 -5.06
C ALA A 115 13.65 10.77 -4.61
N ALA A 116 13.87 10.34 -3.37
CA ALA A 116 13.21 9.17 -2.81
C ALA A 116 11.70 9.39 -2.60
N HIS A 117 11.27 10.58 -2.18
CA HIS A 117 9.84 10.91 -2.07
C HIS A 117 9.19 11.08 -3.45
N LEU A 118 9.88 11.67 -4.42
CA LEU A 118 9.36 11.85 -5.78
C LEU A 118 9.05 10.50 -6.45
N THR A 119 9.84 9.48 -6.18
CA THR A 119 9.63 8.10 -6.66
C THR A 119 8.70 7.28 -5.76
N MET A 120 8.33 7.79 -4.58
CA MET A 120 7.64 7.07 -3.50
C MET A 120 8.47 5.89 -2.93
N LEU A 121 9.78 5.83 -3.16
CA LEU A 121 10.68 4.73 -2.78
C LEU A 121 11.51 5.02 -1.52
N SER A 122 11.03 5.89 -0.62
CA SER A 122 11.77 6.28 0.58
C SER A 122 12.18 5.10 1.47
N ASP A 123 11.29 4.13 1.70
CA ASP A 123 11.57 3.04 2.64
C ASP A 123 12.65 2.07 2.12
N VAL A 124 12.66 1.81 0.81
CA VAL A 124 13.67 0.96 0.13
C VAL A 124 14.98 1.70 -0.18
N HIS A 125 15.05 2.98 0.19
CA HIS A 125 16.27 3.78 0.23
C HIS A 125 16.76 4.03 1.66
N HIS A 126 16.22 3.30 2.63
CA HIS A 126 16.52 3.50 4.05
C HIS A 126 16.29 4.95 4.51
N MET A 127 15.20 5.57 4.03
CA MET A 127 14.81 6.92 4.39
C MET A 127 13.43 6.96 5.06
N ALA A 128 13.38 7.61 6.22
CA ALA A 128 12.13 7.89 6.89
C ALA A 128 11.28 8.83 6.02
N ALA A 129 10.02 8.45 5.80
CA ALA A 129 9.08 9.32 5.11
C ALA A 129 8.59 10.45 6.02
N VAL A 130 8.21 11.58 5.41
CA VAL A 130 7.69 12.76 6.12
C VAL A 130 6.44 12.46 6.97
N ALA A 131 5.60 11.52 6.53
CA ALA A 131 4.51 10.96 7.31
C ALA A 131 4.67 9.45 7.44
N ASP A 132 4.49 8.91 8.64
CA ASP A 132 4.76 7.50 8.93
C ASP A 132 4.06 6.52 7.97
N PRO A 133 2.75 6.62 7.67
CA PRO A 133 2.07 5.63 6.85
C PRO A 133 2.60 5.50 5.41
N MET A 134 3.39 6.48 4.94
CA MET A 134 3.94 6.49 3.58
C MET A 134 4.93 5.34 3.30
N TRP A 135 5.50 4.70 4.32
CA TRP A 135 6.40 3.55 4.10
C TRP A 135 5.71 2.43 3.32
N THR A 136 4.41 2.20 3.54
CA THR A 136 3.64 1.16 2.81
C THR A 136 3.52 1.45 1.33
N LEU A 137 3.50 2.74 0.95
CA LEU A 137 3.43 3.17 -0.43
C LEU A 137 4.70 2.86 -1.21
N SER A 138 5.85 2.78 -0.53
CA SER A 138 7.10 2.30 -1.13
C SER A 138 6.98 0.87 -1.62
N TYR A 139 6.42 -0.01 -0.79
CA TYR A 139 6.19 -1.39 -1.16
C TYR A 139 5.10 -1.55 -2.24
N GLU A 140 4.05 -0.71 -2.21
CA GLU A 140 3.06 -0.67 -3.29
C GLU A 140 3.68 -0.22 -4.62
N MET A 141 4.60 0.75 -4.60
CA MET A 141 5.36 1.19 -5.79
C MET A 141 6.29 0.10 -6.31
N VAL A 142 7.04 -0.57 -5.44
CA VAL A 142 7.87 -1.72 -5.83
C VAL A 142 7.01 -2.79 -6.51
N PHE A 143 5.85 -3.11 -5.94
CA PHE A 143 4.92 -4.06 -6.54
C PHE A 143 4.42 -3.61 -7.92
N TYR A 144 4.12 -2.31 -8.11
CA TYR A 144 3.75 -1.77 -9.42
C TYR A 144 4.84 -1.98 -10.47
N LEU A 145 6.11 -1.75 -10.11
CA LEU A 145 7.26 -1.92 -11.01
C LEU A 145 7.46 -3.40 -11.36
N LEU A 146 7.41 -4.29 -10.36
CA LEU A 146 7.55 -5.73 -10.56
C LEU A 146 6.43 -6.32 -11.42
N VAL A 147 5.16 -6.02 -11.12
CA VAL A 147 4.02 -6.51 -11.91
C VAL A 147 4.08 -5.97 -13.34
N THR A 148 4.54 -4.74 -13.55
CA THR A 148 4.76 -4.20 -14.89
C THR A 148 5.79 -5.03 -15.66
N ALA A 149 6.95 -5.34 -15.05
CA ALA A 149 7.97 -6.17 -15.67
C ALA A 149 7.46 -7.57 -16.02
N LEU A 150 6.74 -8.20 -15.08
CA LEU A 150 6.16 -9.54 -15.26
C LEU A 150 5.06 -9.57 -16.33
N PHE A 151 4.29 -8.50 -16.48
CA PHE A 151 3.20 -8.41 -17.45
C PHE A 151 3.72 -8.36 -18.89
N LEU A 152 4.83 -7.65 -19.15
CA LEU A 152 5.38 -7.44 -20.49
C LEU A 152 5.76 -8.73 -21.24
N ARG A 153 6.02 -9.84 -20.54
CA ARG A 153 6.24 -11.16 -21.14
C ARG A 153 5.25 -12.24 -20.67
N GLY A 154 4.14 -11.86 -20.05
CA GLY A 154 3.14 -12.84 -19.59
C GLY A 154 3.54 -13.65 -18.34
N ALA A 155 4.71 -13.41 -17.75
CA ALA A 155 5.21 -14.09 -16.55
C ALA A 155 4.36 -13.84 -15.29
N HIS A 156 3.49 -12.82 -15.31
CA HIS A 156 2.48 -12.57 -14.27
C HIS A 156 1.48 -13.71 -14.07
N ARG A 157 1.47 -14.75 -14.92
CA ARG A 157 0.70 -15.99 -14.70
C ARG A 157 1.32 -16.89 -13.62
N ALA A 158 2.63 -16.78 -13.38
CA ALA A 158 3.35 -17.55 -12.37
C ALA A 158 3.30 -16.92 -10.95
N SER A 159 2.33 -16.03 -10.68
CA SER A 159 2.27 -15.29 -9.41
C SER A 159 2.24 -16.16 -8.16
N GLY A 160 1.67 -17.37 -8.23
CA GLY A 160 1.73 -18.33 -7.13
C GLY A 160 3.16 -18.71 -6.76
N SER A 161 3.97 -19.13 -7.75
CA SER A 161 5.38 -19.47 -7.52
C SER A 161 6.21 -18.26 -7.09
N ILE A 162 5.91 -17.07 -7.63
CA ILE A 162 6.56 -15.81 -7.23
C ILE A 162 6.24 -15.48 -5.76
N SER A 163 4.99 -15.69 -5.33
CA SER A 163 4.57 -15.54 -3.92
C SER A 163 5.39 -16.43 -2.99
N ILE A 164 5.57 -17.71 -3.36
CA ILE A 164 6.39 -18.66 -2.61
C ILE A 164 7.85 -18.21 -2.60
N ALA A 165 8.41 -17.80 -3.75
CA ALA A 165 9.78 -17.34 -3.85
C ALA A 165 10.07 -16.15 -2.92
N PHE A 166 9.17 -15.16 -2.86
CA PHE A 166 9.28 -14.06 -1.89
C PHE A 166 9.07 -14.52 -0.44
N GLY A 167 8.25 -15.54 -0.19
CA GLY A 167 8.10 -16.15 1.14
C GLY A 167 9.38 -16.84 1.60
N ILE A 168 10.03 -17.60 0.72
CA ILE A 168 11.34 -18.23 0.98
C ILE A 168 12.38 -17.14 1.21
N ALA A 169 12.41 -16.10 0.36
CA ALA A 169 13.30 -14.96 0.53
C ALA A 169 13.08 -14.26 1.88
N ALA A 170 11.84 -14.10 2.34
CA ALA A 170 11.56 -13.53 3.65
C ALA A 170 12.19 -14.36 4.79
N VAL A 171 12.06 -15.68 4.75
CA VAL A 171 12.71 -16.56 5.74
C VAL A 171 14.24 -16.47 5.68
N VAL A 172 14.81 -16.57 4.47
CA VAL A 172 16.28 -16.53 4.29
C VAL A 172 16.86 -15.17 4.70
N LEU A 173 16.25 -14.06 4.26
CA LEU A 173 16.71 -12.71 4.61
C LEU A 173 16.55 -12.43 6.10
N GLY A 174 15.55 -13.01 6.76
CA GLY A 174 15.39 -12.90 8.22
C GLY A 174 16.55 -13.54 8.98
N VAL A 175 17.11 -14.64 8.45
CA VAL A 175 18.25 -15.34 9.05
C VAL A 175 19.57 -14.63 8.72
N VAL A 176 19.73 -14.17 7.47
CA VAL A 176 21.04 -13.73 6.94
C VAL A 176 21.29 -12.24 7.16
N LEU A 177 20.26 -11.40 7.08
CA LEU A 177 20.42 -9.94 7.14
C LEU A 177 19.85 -9.38 8.44
N THR A 178 20.67 -8.57 9.12
CA THR A 178 20.27 -7.85 10.33
C THR A 178 19.83 -6.41 10.03
N GLY A 179 20.14 -5.89 8.84
CA GLY A 179 19.82 -4.54 8.37
C GLY A 179 20.11 -4.35 6.87
N PRO A 180 19.99 -3.12 6.33
CA PRO A 180 20.27 -2.83 4.93
C PRO A 180 21.76 -2.98 4.61
N LEU A 181 22.04 -3.44 3.38
CA LEU A 181 23.40 -3.57 2.84
C LEU A 181 23.84 -2.30 2.08
N LEU A 182 22.89 -1.48 1.65
CA LEU A 182 23.12 -0.15 1.05
C LEU A 182 22.59 0.93 2.00
N PRO A 183 23.33 1.27 3.07
CA PRO A 183 22.89 2.28 4.04
C PRO A 183 22.96 3.70 3.47
N ASP A 184 23.77 3.91 2.43
CA ASP A 184 23.96 5.21 1.83
C ASP A 184 22.75 5.67 1.00
N ARG A 185 22.50 6.98 1.05
CA ARG A 185 21.33 7.62 0.43
C ARG A 185 21.54 8.09 -1.00
N TRP A 186 22.81 8.19 -1.44
CA TRP A 186 23.16 8.66 -2.79
C TRP A 186 22.51 7.86 -3.94
N PRO A 187 22.24 6.53 -3.83
CA PRO A 187 21.59 5.79 -4.91
C PRO A 187 20.22 6.37 -5.29
N ALA A 188 19.55 7.10 -4.39
CA ALA A 188 18.25 7.71 -4.65
C ALA A 188 18.23 8.67 -5.84
N LEU A 189 19.33 9.39 -6.11
CA LEU A 189 19.39 10.29 -7.28
C LEU A 189 19.45 9.50 -8.59
N VAL A 190 20.27 8.44 -8.62
CA VAL A 190 20.43 7.58 -9.80
C VAL A 190 19.15 6.79 -10.06
N THR A 191 18.56 6.19 -9.02
CA THR A 191 17.31 5.44 -9.16
C THR A 191 16.14 6.35 -9.50
N CYS A 192 16.13 7.61 -9.06
CA CYS A 192 15.13 8.59 -9.48
C CYS A 192 15.26 8.91 -10.98
N ALA A 193 16.48 9.12 -11.49
CA ALA A 193 16.69 9.32 -12.92
C ALA A 193 16.22 8.11 -13.75
N ILE A 194 16.57 6.89 -13.31
CA ILE A 194 16.11 5.63 -13.92
C ILE A 194 14.58 5.52 -13.86
N PHE A 195 13.96 5.86 -12.73
CA PHE A 195 12.52 5.83 -12.54
C PHE A 195 11.81 6.77 -13.51
N VAL A 196 12.21 8.04 -13.56
CA VAL A 196 11.59 9.05 -14.43
C VAL A 196 11.74 8.67 -15.90
N ALA A 197 12.95 8.28 -16.33
CA ALA A 197 13.21 7.85 -17.70
C ALA A 197 12.42 6.58 -18.06
N GLY A 198 12.41 5.59 -17.17
CA GLY A 198 11.69 4.33 -17.37
C GLY A 198 10.18 4.54 -17.48
N ILE A 199 9.59 5.34 -16.59
CA ILE A 199 8.16 5.67 -16.63
C ILE A 199 7.84 6.45 -17.92
N ALA A 200 8.69 7.38 -18.35
CA ALA A 200 8.51 8.08 -19.63
C ALA A 200 8.52 7.10 -20.83
N CYS A 201 9.45 6.14 -20.86
CA CYS A 201 9.50 5.08 -21.87
C CYS A 201 8.23 4.21 -21.86
N LEU A 202 7.77 3.78 -20.69
CA LEU A 202 6.53 2.99 -20.55
C LEU A 202 5.30 3.74 -21.06
N ILE A 203 5.20 5.04 -20.74
CA ILE A 203 4.07 5.91 -21.10
C ILE A 203 4.09 6.28 -22.59
N THR A 204 5.26 6.55 -23.18
CA THR A 204 5.40 6.90 -24.60
C THR A 204 5.34 5.69 -25.52
N GLY A 205 5.61 4.50 -24.98
CA GLY A 205 5.64 3.25 -25.72
C GLY A 205 6.98 2.91 -26.37
N ARG A 206 7.99 3.75 -26.18
CA ARG A 206 9.36 3.49 -26.64
C ARG A 206 10.11 2.63 -25.64
N PHE A 207 10.84 1.62 -26.11
CA PHE A 207 11.66 0.72 -25.29
C PHE A 207 10.93 0.09 -24.08
N ARG A 208 9.61 -0.16 -24.19
CA ARG A 208 8.75 -0.61 -23.07
C ARG A 208 9.32 -1.82 -22.32
N THR A 209 9.79 -2.82 -23.06
CA THR A 209 10.34 -4.06 -22.49
C THR A 209 11.59 -3.79 -21.67
N VAL A 210 12.55 -3.05 -22.24
CA VAL A 210 13.80 -2.69 -21.56
C VAL A 210 13.50 -1.86 -20.32
N ALA A 211 12.70 -0.79 -20.46
CA ALA A 211 12.31 0.07 -19.35
C ALA A 211 11.62 -0.70 -18.23
N GLY A 212 10.68 -1.60 -18.55
CA GLY A 212 9.98 -2.41 -17.56
C GLY A 212 10.92 -3.32 -16.77
N TYR A 213 11.85 -4.01 -17.45
CA TYR A 213 12.83 -4.87 -16.77
C TYR A 213 13.85 -4.08 -15.96
N THR A 214 14.35 -2.95 -16.48
CA THR A 214 15.26 -2.08 -15.72
C THR A 214 14.60 -1.58 -14.44
N LEU A 215 13.35 -1.11 -14.52
CA LEU A 215 12.59 -0.66 -13.35
C LEU A 215 12.30 -1.80 -12.37
N GLY A 216 11.91 -2.98 -12.87
CA GLY A 216 11.67 -4.16 -12.04
C GLY A 216 12.92 -4.65 -11.32
N LEU A 217 14.06 -4.70 -12.02
CA LEU A 217 15.36 -5.08 -11.44
C LEU A 217 15.80 -4.05 -10.40
N MET A 218 15.72 -2.75 -10.73
CA MET A 218 16.01 -1.68 -9.78
C MET A 218 15.18 -1.82 -8.50
N ALA A 219 13.87 -2.06 -8.64
CA ALA A 219 12.98 -2.24 -7.50
C ALA A 219 13.35 -3.48 -6.66
N LEU A 220 13.73 -4.59 -7.29
CA LEU A 220 14.16 -5.81 -6.60
C LEU A 220 15.49 -5.59 -5.85
N VAL A 221 16.45 -4.91 -6.46
CA VAL A 221 17.73 -4.55 -5.82
C VAL A 221 17.48 -3.66 -4.60
N LEU A 222 16.70 -2.59 -4.75
CA LEU A 222 16.38 -1.71 -3.62
C LEU A 222 15.62 -2.45 -2.51
N LEU A 223 14.70 -3.34 -2.87
CA LEU A 223 13.94 -4.13 -1.89
C LEU A 223 14.87 -4.99 -1.01
N VAL A 224 15.82 -5.69 -1.63
CA VAL A 224 16.71 -6.62 -0.91
C VAL A 224 17.82 -5.87 -0.15
N PHE A 225 18.42 -4.86 -0.78
CA PHE A 225 19.64 -4.24 -0.27
C PHE A 225 19.41 -2.92 0.46
N GLY A 226 18.30 -2.20 0.21
CA GLY A 226 18.05 -0.86 0.76
C GLY A 226 16.87 -0.73 1.74
N SER A 227 15.99 -1.74 1.86
CA SER A 227 14.86 -1.70 2.81
C SER A 227 15.32 -1.67 4.27
N TYR A 228 14.59 -0.96 5.13
CA TYR A 228 14.83 -0.95 6.58
C TYR A 228 14.82 -2.35 7.21
N VAL A 229 13.90 -3.21 6.76
CA VAL A 229 13.73 -4.57 7.26
C VAL A 229 13.57 -5.51 6.06
N PRO A 230 14.66 -6.05 5.48
CA PRO A 230 14.63 -6.79 4.22
C PRO A 230 13.71 -8.02 4.22
N TRP A 231 13.66 -8.78 5.32
CA TRP A 231 12.77 -9.94 5.44
C TRP A 231 11.29 -9.53 5.37
N PHE A 232 10.96 -8.41 6.01
CA PHE A 232 9.60 -7.89 6.10
C PHE A 232 9.16 -7.31 4.75
N ALA A 233 10.07 -6.62 4.08
CA ALA A 233 9.91 -6.19 2.69
C ALA A 233 9.56 -7.38 1.78
N ALA A 234 10.34 -8.46 1.82
CA ALA A 234 10.04 -9.68 1.06
C ALA A 234 8.70 -10.34 1.47
N ALA A 235 8.38 -10.37 2.76
CA ALA A 235 7.11 -10.89 3.26
C ALA A 235 5.90 -10.10 2.73
N ILE A 236 6.00 -8.77 2.65
CA ILE A 236 4.96 -7.92 2.04
C ILE A 236 4.74 -8.30 0.59
N LEU A 237 5.82 -8.44 -0.20
CA LEU A 237 5.70 -8.83 -1.61
C LEU A 237 5.10 -10.24 -1.75
N SER A 238 5.46 -11.17 -0.86
CA SER A 238 4.81 -12.49 -0.80
C SER A 238 3.30 -12.36 -0.58
N VAL A 239 2.85 -11.56 0.38
CA VAL A 239 1.41 -11.33 0.64
C VAL A 239 0.70 -10.68 -0.56
N MET A 240 1.34 -9.72 -1.23
CA MET A 240 0.77 -9.09 -2.44
C MET A 240 0.65 -10.09 -3.60
N PHE A 241 1.66 -10.93 -3.83
CA PHE A 241 1.58 -11.97 -4.86
C PHE A 241 0.60 -13.10 -4.47
N ALA A 242 0.41 -13.39 -3.18
CA ALA A 242 -0.64 -14.28 -2.70
C ALA A 242 -2.03 -13.72 -3.05
N GLY A 243 -2.26 -12.41 -2.91
CA GLY A 243 -3.47 -11.74 -3.41
C GLY A 243 -3.68 -11.93 -4.91
N THR A 244 -2.60 -11.91 -5.70
CA THR A 244 -2.65 -12.21 -7.15
C THR A 244 -3.00 -13.67 -7.41
N ALA A 245 -2.43 -14.60 -6.63
CA ALA A 245 -2.73 -16.02 -6.74
C ALA A 245 -4.21 -16.32 -6.39
N ILE A 246 -4.79 -15.61 -5.41
CA ILE A 246 -6.23 -15.69 -5.11
C ILE A 246 -7.07 -15.22 -6.30
N TYR A 247 -6.68 -14.10 -6.93
CA TYR A 247 -7.34 -13.65 -8.17
C TYR A 247 -7.27 -14.72 -9.27
N ARG A 248 -6.11 -15.36 -9.48
CA ARG A 248 -5.95 -16.43 -10.47
C ARG A 248 -6.80 -17.66 -10.18
N TRP A 249 -6.89 -18.06 -8.91
CA TRP A 249 -7.79 -19.10 -8.47
C TRP A 249 -9.26 -18.76 -8.76
N GLU A 250 -9.68 -17.52 -8.48
CA GLU A 250 -11.05 -17.08 -8.79
C GLU A 250 -11.35 -17.10 -10.30
N GLN A 251 -10.35 -16.83 -11.14
CA GLN A 251 -10.49 -16.93 -12.60
C GLN A 251 -10.36 -18.38 -13.13
N GLY A 252 -10.18 -19.39 -12.27
CA GLY A 252 -10.02 -20.78 -12.68
C GLY A 252 -8.65 -21.12 -13.33
N THR A 253 -7.67 -20.23 -13.19
CA THR A 253 -6.34 -20.35 -13.84
C THR A 253 -5.21 -20.73 -12.87
N GLY A 254 -5.52 -20.96 -11.59
CA GLY A 254 -4.52 -21.25 -10.57
C GLY A 254 -5.12 -21.95 -9.33
N SER A 255 -4.27 -22.29 -8.36
CA SER A 255 -4.66 -22.97 -7.12
C SER A 255 -4.41 -22.10 -5.88
N LEU A 256 -5.03 -22.47 -4.75
CA LEU A 256 -4.80 -21.84 -3.45
C LEU A 256 -3.57 -22.40 -2.70
N VAL A 257 -2.94 -23.47 -3.20
CA VAL A 257 -1.76 -24.08 -2.56
C VAL A 257 -0.64 -23.05 -2.37
N PRO A 258 -0.25 -22.23 -3.37
CA PRO A 258 0.77 -21.22 -3.17
C PRO A 258 0.41 -20.16 -2.14
N VAL A 259 -0.88 -19.87 -1.97
CA VAL A 259 -1.37 -18.92 -0.95
C VAL A 259 -1.11 -19.49 0.44
N ALA A 260 -1.51 -20.75 0.69
CA ALA A 260 -1.29 -21.42 1.96
C ALA A 260 0.20 -21.55 2.31
N VAL A 261 1.03 -21.97 1.34
CA VAL A 261 2.48 -22.08 1.50
C VAL A 261 3.10 -20.71 1.82
N SER A 262 2.71 -19.66 1.09
CA SER A 262 3.23 -18.30 1.31
C SER A 262 2.85 -17.78 2.69
N LEU A 263 1.62 -18.00 3.16
CA LEU A 263 1.20 -17.62 4.50
C LEU A 263 2.02 -18.32 5.59
N GLY A 264 2.31 -19.62 5.41
CA GLY A 264 3.19 -20.37 6.32
C GLY A 264 4.61 -19.81 6.35
N LEU A 265 5.19 -19.51 5.19
CA LEU A 265 6.53 -18.91 5.08
C LEU A 265 6.59 -17.51 5.72
N VAL A 266 5.59 -16.66 5.45
CA VAL A 266 5.48 -15.32 6.04
C VAL A 266 5.30 -15.37 7.56
N ALA A 267 4.58 -16.37 8.07
CA ALA A 267 4.43 -16.60 9.51
C ALA A 267 5.76 -17.01 10.18
N LEU A 268 6.60 -17.76 9.46
CA LEU A 268 7.92 -18.22 9.95
C LEU A 268 9.04 -17.19 9.77
N ALA A 269 8.92 -16.27 8.81
CA ALA A 269 9.97 -15.31 8.44
C ALA A 269 10.62 -14.57 9.61
N PRO A 270 9.89 -14.05 10.62
CA PRO A 270 10.53 -13.33 11.71
C PRO A 270 11.20 -14.18 12.77
N VAL A 271 10.98 -15.50 12.83
CA VAL A 271 11.35 -16.35 13.98
C VAL A 271 12.84 -16.24 14.34
N GLN A 272 13.69 -16.11 13.33
CA GLN A 272 15.15 -15.99 13.49
C GLN A 272 15.68 -14.58 13.18
N ALA A 273 14.79 -13.63 12.89
CA ALA A 273 15.20 -12.27 12.58
C ALA A 273 15.63 -11.51 13.83
N VAL A 274 16.55 -10.55 13.69
CA VAL A 274 16.96 -9.67 14.80
C VAL A 274 15.76 -8.90 15.36
N GLN A 275 14.76 -8.61 14.51
CA GLN A 275 13.51 -7.96 14.88
C GLN A 275 12.50 -8.89 15.59
N ALA A 276 12.83 -10.17 15.82
CA ALA A 276 11.96 -11.13 16.53
C ALA A 276 11.56 -10.65 17.93
N GLY A 277 12.38 -9.80 18.56
CA GLY A 277 12.10 -9.19 19.86
C GLY A 277 11.02 -8.09 19.84
N TRP A 278 10.60 -7.61 18.67
CA TRP A 278 9.53 -6.61 18.58
C TRP A 278 8.21 -7.21 19.04
N TRP A 279 7.48 -6.51 19.90
CA TRP A 279 6.25 -7.03 20.52
C TRP A 279 5.22 -7.55 19.51
N TRP A 280 5.11 -6.90 18.34
CA TRP A 280 4.14 -7.26 17.30
C TRP A 280 4.64 -8.35 16.33
N VAL A 281 5.92 -8.67 16.40
CA VAL A 281 6.58 -9.72 15.62
C VAL A 281 6.66 -11.04 16.41
N GLN A 282 6.42 -10.99 17.73
CA GLN A 282 6.36 -12.19 18.57
C GLN A 282 5.44 -13.26 17.94
N PRO A 283 5.84 -14.55 17.97
CA PRO A 283 5.18 -15.59 17.18
C PRO A 283 3.65 -15.61 17.32
N ARG A 284 3.13 -15.51 18.55
CA ARG A 284 1.69 -15.50 18.81
C ARG A 284 0.99 -14.28 18.20
N VAL A 285 1.55 -13.08 18.41
CA VAL A 285 0.95 -11.82 17.92
C VAL A 285 0.99 -11.77 16.40
N TRP A 286 2.12 -12.14 15.80
CA TRP A 286 2.33 -12.14 14.36
C TRP A 286 1.43 -13.15 13.64
N THR A 287 1.43 -14.41 14.08
CA THR A 287 0.59 -15.47 13.48
C THR A 287 -0.90 -15.15 13.61
N THR A 288 -1.33 -14.62 14.76
CA THR A 288 -2.73 -14.20 14.95
C THR A 288 -3.09 -13.03 14.03
N THR A 289 -2.18 -12.06 13.86
CA THR A 289 -2.37 -10.92 12.94
C THR A 289 -2.55 -11.38 11.49
N ILE A 290 -1.69 -12.30 11.03
CA ILE A 290 -1.79 -12.90 9.68
C ILE A 290 -3.10 -13.68 9.54
N ALA A 291 -3.44 -14.52 10.51
CA ALA A 291 -4.65 -15.34 10.48
C ALA A 291 -5.91 -14.48 10.42
N LEU A 292 -5.97 -13.38 11.19
CA LEU A 292 -7.09 -12.44 11.14
C LEU A 292 -7.18 -11.72 9.79
N ALA A 293 -6.05 -11.27 9.22
CA ALA A 293 -6.03 -10.61 7.92
C ALA A 293 -6.49 -11.55 6.80
N ALA A 294 -5.95 -12.77 6.76
CA ALA A 294 -6.32 -13.81 5.81
C ALA A 294 -7.78 -14.24 5.99
N GLY A 295 -8.24 -14.45 7.23
CA GLY A 295 -9.61 -14.79 7.57
C GLY A 295 -10.61 -13.69 7.18
N THR A 296 -10.27 -12.42 7.41
CA THR A 296 -11.09 -11.27 6.99
C THR A 296 -11.21 -11.23 5.46
N PHE A 297 -10.10 -11.41 4.75
CA PHE A 297 -10.11 -11.44 3.29
C PHE A 297 -10.96 -12.61 2.76
N ALA A 298 -10.77 -13.81 3.31
CA ALA A 298 -11.52 -15.00 2.93
C ALA A 298 -13.03 -14.85 3.22
N LEU A 299 -13.40 -14.29 4.37
CA LEU A 299 -14.79 -14.01 4.72
C LEU A 299 -15.41 -13.00 3.76
N ALA A 300 -14.73 -11.88 3.48
CA ALA A 300 -15.22 -10.88 2.54
C ALA A 300 -15.37 -11.47 1.12
N MET A 301 -14.42 -12.32 0.70
CA MET A 301 -14.51 -13.04 -0.57
C MET A 301 -15.67 -14.04 -0.59
N ALA A 302 -15.93 -14.78 0.49
CA ALA A 302 -17.09 -15.66 0.59
C ALA A 302 -18.41 -14.89 0.52
N LEU A 303 -18.44 -13.66 1.05
CA LEU A 303 -19.61 -12.78 1.06
C LEU A 303 -19.71 -11.87 -0.19
N ARG A 304 -18.83 -12.00 -1.19
CA ARG A 304 -18.72 -11.08 -2.34
C ARG A 304 -19.98 -10.90 -3.18
N GLY A 305 -20.89 -11.89 -3.17
CA GLY A 305 -22.18 -11.83 -3.87
C GLY A 305 -23.32 -11.23 -3.04
N ARG A 306 -23.09 -10.88 -1.77
CA ARG A 306 -24.10 -10.31 -0.88
C ARG A 306 -24.06 -8.79 -0.92
N ARG A 307 -25.20 -8.16 -0.65
CA ARG A 307 -25.30 -6.70 -0.51
C ARG A 307 -24.62 -6.27 0.79
N LEU A 308 -23.60 -5.43 0.68
CA LEU A 308 -22.92 -4.84 1.81
C LEU A 308 -23.61 -3.53 2.25
N PRO A 309 -23.58 -3.18 3.55
CA PRO A 309 -23.97 -1.86 4.02
C PRO A 309 -23.19 -0.77 3.26
N ARG A 310 -23.89 0.27 2.80
CA ARG A 310 -23.31 1.34 1.95
C ARG A 310 -22.11 2.05 2.59
N VAL A 311 -22.05 2.08 3.92
CA VAL A 311 -20.95 2.68 4.68
C VAL A 311 -19.62 1.97 4.43
N LEU A 312 -19.59 0.64 4.26
CA LEU A 312 -18.33 -0.10 4.14
C LEU A 312 -17.61 0.22 2.81
N PRO A 313 -18.26 0.11 1.62
CA PRO A 313 -17.61 0.54 0.38
C PRO A 313 -17.33 2.04 0.35
N TRP A 314 -18.16 2.88 1.00
CA TRP A 314 -17.90 4.31 1.09
C TRP A 314 -16.62 4.62 1.87
N LEU A 315 -16.38 3.94 3.00
CA LEU A 315 -15.10 4.03 3.71
C LEU A 315 -13.92 3.57 2.82
N GLY A 316 -14.14 2.55 2.00
CA GLY A 316 -13.20 2.09 0.98
C GLY A 316 -12.84 3.15 -0.06
N LEU A 317 -13.83 3.92 -0.49
CA LEU A 317 -13.69 4.96 -1.49
C LEU A 317 -12.77 6.10 -1.03
N ILE A 318 -12.92 6.50 0.23
CA ILE A 318 -12.11 7.57 0.86
C ILE A 318 -10.88 7.03 1.61
N SER A 319 -10.64 5.71 1.54
CA SER A 319 -9.65 5.02 2.39
C SER A 319 -8.24 5.56 2.21
N TYR A 320 -7.89 6.04 1.01
CA TYR A 320 -6.56 6.59 0.71
C TYR A 320 -6.32 7.91 1.45
N SER A 321 -7.32 8.81 1.44
CA SER A 321 -7.33 10.02 2.27
C SER A 321 -7.25 9.72 3.76
N VAL A 322 -8.12 8.83 4.25
CA VAL A 322 -8.10 8.42 5.67
C VAL A 322 -6.71 7.91 6.06
N TYR A 323 -6.13 7.05 5.23
CA TYR A 323 -4.84 6.44 5.48
C TYR A 323 -3.67 7.44 5.51
N LEU A 324 -3.65 8.45 4.65
CA LEU A 324 -2.54 9.42 4.63
C LEU A 324 -2.71 10.59 5.62
N ILE A 325 -3.94 11.02 5.88
CA ILE A 325 -4.21 12.24 6.66
C ILE A 325 -4.22 11.96 8.17
N HIS A 326 -4.56 10.74 8.60
CA HIS A 326 -4.78 10.45 10.03
C HIS A 326 -3.57 10.77 10.91
N GLN A 327 -2.36 10.38 10.50
CA GLN A 327 -1.16 10.58 11.33
C GLN A 327 -0.79 12.07 11.47
N PRO A 328 -0.65 12.86 10.38
CA PRO A 328 -0.43 14.30 10.49
C PRO A 328 -1.49 15.00 11.35
N MET A 329 -2.76 14.62 11.18
CA MET A 329 -3.87 15.21 11.94
C MET A 329 -3.80 14.85 13.43
N LEU A 330 -3.47 13.59 13.76
CA LEU A 330 -3.29 13.14 15.15
C LEU A 330 -2.08 13.82 15.81
N ARG A 331 -0.98 14.01 15.06
CA ARG A 331 0.20 14.74 15.55
C ARG A 331 -0.10 16.20 15.84
N TRP A 332 -0.86 16.85 14.96
CA TRP A 332 -1.34 18.21 15.21
C TRP A 332 -2.20 18.28 16.49
N LEU A 333 -3.12 17.32 16.69
CA LEU A 333 -3.94 17.26 17.89
C LEU A 333 -3.10 17.11 19.18
N GLN A 334 -2.09 16.23 19.17
CA GLN A 334 -1.16 16.05 20.29
C GLN A 334 -0.34 17.31 20.58
N ALA A 335 0.09 18.02 19.54
CA ALA A 335 0.82 19.27 19.72
C ALA A 335 -0.06 20.39 20.28
N ALA A 336 -1.34 20.44 19.88
CA ALA A 336 -2.28 21.46 20.34
C ALA A 336 -2.75 21.23 21.79
N LEU A 337 -2.93 19.98 22.21
CA LEU A 337 -3.53 19.62 23.51
C LEU A 337 -2.56 19.00 24.51
N GLY A 338 -1.30 18.77 24.12
CA GLY A 338 -0.31 18.08 24.95
C GLY A 338 -0.55 16.57 25.03
N ASP A 339 -0.13 15.95 26.15
CA ASP A 339 -0.34 14.51 26.35
C ASP A 339 -1.82 14.20 26.62
N LEU A 340 -2.48 13.72 25.57
CA LEU A 340 -3.91 13.35 25.57
C LEU A 340 -4.27 12.32 26.65
N ARG A 341 -3.30 11.56 27.16
CA ARG A 341 -3.52 10.54 28.20
C ARG A 341 -3.88 11.14 29.55
N LEU A 342 -3.48 12.39 29.80
CA LEU A 342 -3.74 13.10 31.05
C LEU A 342 -5.18 13.58 31.17
N LEU A 343 -5.92 13.64 30.05
CA LEU A 343 -7.32 14.06 30.05
C LEU A 343 -8.22 12.98 30.68
N PRO A 344 -9.31 13.34 31.37
CA PRO A 344 -10.33 12.40 31.84
C PRO A 344 -10.89 11.51 30.73
N THR A 345 -11.33 10.30 31.07
CA THR A 345 -11.83 9.30 30.10
C THR A 345 -12.97 9.84 29.23
N GLU A 346 -13.90 10.59 29.82
CA GLU A 346 -15.04 11.19 29.10
C GLU A 346 -14.56 12.15 28.00
N GLN A 347 -13.57 12.98 28.32
CA GLN A 347 -12.98 13.95 27.40
C GLN A 347 -12.18 13.24 26.30
N ARG A 348 -11.43 12.19 26.63
CA ARG A 348 -10.72 11.38 25.64
C ARG A 348 -11.70 10.66 24.70
N ALA A 349 -12.85 10.18 25.20
CA ALA A 349 -13.87 9.56 24.37
C ALA A 349 -14.53 10.58 23.42
N ALA A 350 -14.85 11.78 23.92
CA ALA A 350 -15.36 12.88 23.10
C ALA A 350 -14.34 13.32 22.04
N LEU A 351 -13.06 13.47 22.40
CA LEU A 351 -11.98 13.79 21.47
C LEU A 351 -11.79 12.70 20.42
N MET A 352 -11.89 11.42 20.78
CA MET A 352 -11.83 10.30 19.84
C MET A 352 -12.96 10.40 18.82
N ALA A 353 -14.20 10.62 19.26
CA ALA A 353 -15.35 10.78 18.37
C ALA A 353 -15.20 12.00 17.45
N GLY A 354 -14.78 13.15 18.02
CA GLY A 354 -14.53 14.38 17.26
C GLY A 354 -13.40 14.23 16.24
N TYR A 355 -12.30 13.59 16.63
CA TYR A 355 -11.18 13.27 15.74
C TYR A 355 -11.61 12.39 14.57
N LEU A 356 -12.39 11.33 14.82
CA LEU A 356 -12.89 10.45 13.76
C LEU A 356 -13.86 11.18 12.82
N ALA A 357 -14.77 11.99 13.37
CA ALA A 357 -15.70 12.78 12.57
C ALA A 357 -14.96 13.79 11.69
N LEU A 358 -13.96 14.50 12.23
CA LEU A 358 -13.12 15.42 11.49
C LEU A 358 -12.29 14.70 10.42
N LEU A 359 -11.67 13.56 10.76
CA LEU A 359 -10.85 12.78 9.85
C LEU A 359 -11.66 12.33 8.63
N LEU A 360 -12.85 11.76 8.86
CA LEU A 360 -13.73 11.28 7.80
C LEU A 360 -14.26 12.44 6.95
N SER A 361 -14.58 13.58 7.57
CA SER A 361 -15.05 14.78 6.88
C SER A 361 -13.98 15.36 5.97
N VAL A 362 -12.76 15.58 6.51
CA VAL A 362 -11.61 16.06 5.73
C VAL A 362 -11.26 15.08 4.62
N SER A 363 -11.26 13.77 4.92
CA SER A 363 -10.95 12.73 3.93
C SER A 363 -11.98 12.66 2.80
N TRP A 364 -13.25 12.91 3.10
CA TRP A 364 -14.28 12.99 2.08
C TRP A 364 -14.14 14.25 1.21
N LEU A 365 -13.80 15.40 1.80
CA LEU A 365 -13.54 16.64 1.06
C LEU A 365 -12.33 16.50 0.14
N THR A 366 -11.21 15.97 0.62
CA THR A 366 -10.01 15.71 -0.20
C THR A 366 -10.31 14.71 -1.31
N TYR A 367 -11.06 13.65 -1.03
CA TYR A 367 -11.51 12.74 -2.08
C TYR A 367 -12.36 13.46 -3.14
N ARG A 368 -13.35 14.24 -2.74
CA ARG A 368 -14.33 14.89 -3.63
C ARG A 368 -13.71 15.97 -4.52
N TYR A 369 -12.77 16.75 -3.98
CA TYR A 369 -12.22 17.94 -4.62
C TYR A 369 -10.82 17.75 -5.20
N LEU A 370 -10.06 16.75 -4.76
CA LEU A 370 -8.71 16.48 -5.26
C LEU A 370 -8.63 15.13 -5.98
N GLU A 371 -8.92 14.03 -5.27
CA GLU A 371 -8.69 12.68 -5.81
C GLU A 371 -9.63 12.36 -6.99
N ALA A 372 -10.94 12.53 -6.81
CA ALA A 372 -11.92 12.17 -7.84
C ALA A 372 -11.76 13.02 -9.12
N PRO A 373 -11.52 14.35 -9.06
CA PRO A 373 -11.17 15.14 -10.23
C PRO A 373 -9.87 14.68 -10.91
N ALA A 374 -8.80 14.45 -10.16
CA ALA A 374 -7.52 13.99 -10.72
C ALA A 374 -7.66 12.63 -11.42
N GLN A 375 -8.35 11.68 -10.80
CA GLN A 375 -8.63 10.37 -11.40
C GLN A 375 -9.49 10.49 -12.67
N ARG A 376 -10.50 11.38 -12.69
CA ARG A 376 -11.30 11.65 -13.90
C ARG A 376 -10.45 12.21 -15.02
N PHE A 377 -9.54 13.14 -14.71
CA PHE A 377 -8.60 13.70 -15.67
C PHE A 377 -7.65 12.63 -16.23
N GLY A 378 -7.04 11.81 -15.36
CA GLY A 378 -6.17 10.71 -15.78
C GLY A 378 -6.88 9.69 -16.69
N ARG A 379 -8.16 9.37 -16.42
CA ARG A 379 -8.97 8.51 -17.31
C ARG A 379 -9.20 9.14 -18.69
N ARG A 380 -9.45 10.44 -18.76
CA ARG A 380 -9.60 11.17 -20.04
C ARG A 380 -8.30 11.14 -20.84
N LEU A 381 -7.16 11.38 -20.19
CA LEU A 381 -5.84 11.35 -20.82
C LEU A 381 -5.50 9.96 -21.38
N ALA A 382 -5.74 8.92 -20.59
CA ALA A 382 -5.51 7.54 -21.01
C ALA A 382 -6.41 7.14 -22.21
N ARG A 383 -7.69 7.55 -22.20
CA ARG A 383 -8.62 7.28 -23.32
C ARG A 383 -8.16 7.96 -24.61
N ARG A 384 -7.78 9.25 -24.55
CA ARG A 384 -7.29 9.99 -25.73
C ARG A 384 -6.09 9.30 -26.38
N ARG A 385 -5.17 8.79 -25.57
CA ARG A 385 -3.99 8.07 -26.07
C ARG A 385 -4.32 6.74 -26.73
N ARG A 386 -5.26 5.97 -26.19
CA ARG A 386 -5.69 4.72 -26.82
C ARG A 386 -6.26 4.98 -28.21
N VAL A 387 -7.17 5.95 -28.32
CA VAL A 387 -7.77 6.34 -29.60
C VAL A 387 -6.71 6.82 -30.60
N ALA A 388 -5.72 7.61 -30.15
CA ALA A 388 -4.64 8.06 -31.02
C ALA A 388 -3.64 6.97 -31.45
N ALA A 389 -3.63 5.82 -30.76
CA ALA A 389 -2.73 4.70 -31.05
C ALA A 389 -3.42 3.58 -31.87
N GLU A 390 -4.75 3.62 -32.03
CA GLU A 390 -5.46 2.77 -32.97
C GLU A 390 -5.18 3.30 -34.39
N PRO A 391 -4.63 2.47 -35.31
CA PRO A 391 -4.46 2.90 -36.69
C PRO A 391 -5.83 3.31 -37.24
N ALA A 392 -5.90 4.45 -37.92
CA ALA A 392 -7.10 4.84 -38.65
C ALA A 392 -7.42 3.68 -39.60
N ALA A 393 -8.50 2.97 -39.33
CA ALA A 393 -9.02 1.96 -40.24
C ALA A 393 -9.39 2.70 -41.53
N ALA A 394 -8.53 2.58 -42.53
CA ALA A 394 -8.72 3.04 -43.89
C ALA A 394 -8.84 1.80 -44.77
#